data_AF-A0A6M0FUB4-F1
#
_entry.id   AF-A0A6M0FUB4-F1
#
_cell.length_a   1.000
_cell.length_b   1.000
_cell.length_c   1.000
_cell.angle_alpha   90.00
_cell.angle_beta   90.00
_cell.angle_gamma   90.00
#
_symmetry.space_group_name_H-M   'P 1'
#
loop_
_entity.id
_entity.type
_entity.pdbx_description
1 polymer ?
#
loop_
_entity_poly.entity_id
_entity_poly.type
_entity_poly.pdbx_seq_one_letter_code
_entity_poly.pdbx_strand_id
1 'polypeptide(L)'
;MAATPSLYLVWRCFDLGVILLLAVSGPFCLFLAPLTAIRWWLRRERWSLFLLSGLVIGIVLQGRIIAMSSRSTIERIPIPLGTALESLTKILAGQVFLGALVGKTGYAEVASSYLWNLLFLPIAIAGILALCYALFKAPLELRLLIIFGILNFGTALGVQAIRAADPLPIWEAMKSPTIGQRYYFLPMIAFLTTIVWLMSRQNPRQLRLVATITLASLLIGITLDWRHPAFTDLNFPDYANQLAVSPAGAKVIIPINPPGWSMELVKQGNGE
;
A
#
# COMPACT_ATOMS: atom_id res chain seq x y z
N MET A 1 1.71 -15.21 23.10
CA MET A 1 2.44 -16.36 22.53
C MET A 1 3.20 -15.81 21.33
N ALA A 2 4.50 -15.58 21.45
CA ALA A 2 5.31 -15.15 20.30
C ALA A 2 5.54 -16.36 19.40
N ALA A 3 5.44 -16.19 18.07
CA ALA A 3 5.85 -17.24 17.14
C ALA A 3 7.35 -17.46 17.30
N THR A 4 7.72 -18.62 17.86
CA THR A 4 9.11 -19.09 17.84
C THR A 4 9.51 -19.35 16.39
N PRO A 5 10.78 -19.15 16.01
CA PRO A 5 11.24 -19.51 14.69
C PRO A 5 10.90 -20.98 14.45
N SER A 6 10.14 -21.23 13.39
CA SER A 6 9.64 -22.56 13.10
C SER A 6 10.80 -23.52 12.87
N LEU A 7 10.68 -24.72 13.44
CA LEU A 7 11.62 -25.81 13.19
C LEU A 7 11.34 -26.49 11.83
N TYR A 8 10.16 -26.25 11.25
CA TYR A 8 9.73 -26.88 10.02
C TYR A 8 10.33 -26.20 8.79
N LEU A 9 10.87 -27.02 7.89
CA LEU A 9 11.50 -26.58 6.65
C LEU A 9 10.55 -25.72 5.79
N VAL A 10 9.27 -26.08 5.73
CA VAL A 10 8.25 -25.40 4.91
C VAL A 10 8.17 -23.91 5.23
N TRP A 11 8.15 -23.54 6.51
CA TRP A 11 8.08 -22.15 6.94
C TRP A 11 9.37 -21.37 6.66
N ARG A 12 10.53 -22.04 6.72
CA ARG A 12 11.80 -21.43 6.32
C ARG A 12 11.86 -21.17 4.81
N CYS A 13 11.36 -22.12 4.01
CA CYS A 13 11.20 -21.93 2.56
C CYS A 13 10.23 -20.80 2.25
N PHE A 14 9.13 -20.70 3.01
CA PHE A 14 8.19 -19.59 2.90
C PHE A 14 8.85 -18.25 3.21
N ASP A 15 9.56 -18.12 4.34
CA ASP A 15 10.27 -16.89 4.71
C ASP A 15 11.25 -16.45 3.61
N LEU A 16 12.01 -17.39 3.05
CA LEU A 16 12.92 -17.14 1.93
C LEU A 16 12.19 -16.70 0.67
N GLY A 17 11.11 -17.38 0.32
CA GLY A 17 10.26 -17.01 -0.82
C GLY A 17 9.73 -15.58 -0.67
N VAL A 18 9.26 -15.22 0.52
CA VAL A 18 8.81 -13.85 0.82
C VAL A 18 9.94 -12.84 0.68
N ILE A 19 11.14 -13.10 1.21
CA ILE A 19 12.29 -12.19 1.06
C ILE A 19 12.66 -12.00 -0.41
N LEU A 20 12.70 -13.07 -1.20
CA LEU A 20 13.00 -13.00 -2.63
C LEU A 20 11.92 -12.20 -3.39
N LEU A 21 10.65 -12.44 -3.10
CA LEU A 21 9.55 -11.67 -3.67
C LEU A 21 9.65 -10.19 -3.31
N LEU A 22 9.94 -9.86 -2.04
CA LEU A 22 10.12 -8.49 -1.59
C LEU A 22 11.34 -7.82 -2.23
N ALA A 23 12.42 -8.57 -2.47
CA ALA A 23 13.60 -8.07 -3.16
C ALA A 23 13.28 -7.60 -4.59
N VAL A 24 12.32 -8.25 -5.27
CA VAL A 24 11.96 -7.97 -6.66
C VAL A 24 10.73 -7.06 -6.81
N SER A 25 9.83 -7.01 -5.81
CA SER A 25 8.53 -6.31 -5.95
C SER A 25 8.56 -4.80 -5.67
N GLY A 26 9.54 -4.31 -4.90
CA GLY A 26 9.61 -2.89 -4.53
C GLY A 26 10.66 -2.63 -3.45
N PRO A 27 10.88 -1.38 -3.00
CA PRO A 27 11.97 -1.01 -2.08
C PRO A 27 11.76 -1.47 -0.62
N PHE A 28 11.03 -2.56 -0.39
CA PHE A 28 10.64 -3.04 0.93
C PHE A 28 11.84 -3.53 1.76
N CYS A 29 12.87 -4.07 1.11
CA CYS A 29 14.06 -4.57 1.80
C CYS A 29 14.81 -3.43 2.53
N LEU A 30 14.77 -2.22 1.99
CA LEU A 30 15.39 -1.03 2.60
C LEU A 30 14.80 -0.73 3.99
N PHE A 31 13.49 -0.91 4.16
CA PHE A 31 12.84 -0.70 5.47
C PHE A 31 12.84 -1.95 6.34
N LEU A 32 12.77 -3.17 5.77
CA LEU A 32 12.76 -4.41 6.56
C LEU A 32 14.12 -4.76 7.15
N ALA A 33 15.23 -4.43 6.47
CA ALA A 33 16.57 -4.74 6.96
C ALA A 33 16.86 -4.13 8.34
N PRO A 34 16.69 -2.81 8.59
CA PRO A 34 16.94 -2.23 9.91
C PRO A 34 16.01 -2.81 10.97
N LEU A 35 14.75 -3.11 10.64
CA LEU A 35 13.80 -3.70 11.58
C LEU A 35 14.18 -5.14 11.95
N THR A 36 14.66 -5.91 10.98
CA THR A 36 15.18 -7.27 11.18
C THR A 36 16.47 -7.24 12.00
N ALA A 37 17.34 -6.25 11.76
CA ALA A 37 18.54 -6.03 12.56
C ALA A 37 18.21 -5.68 14.03
N ILE A 38 17.21 -4.81 14.26
CA ILE A 38 16.71 -4.50 15.61
C ILE A 38 16.17 -5.77 16.28
N ARG A 39 15.35 -6.57 15.57
CA ARG A 39 14.85 -7.84 16.10
C ARG A 39 15.99 -8.79 16.47
N TRP A 40 16.99 -8.92 15.59
CA TRP A 40 18.18 -9.73 15.85
C TRP A 40 18.95 -9.20 17.06
N TRP A 41 19.15 -7.89 17.20
CA TRP A 41 19.84 -7.32 18.35
C TRP A 41 19.14 -7.68 19.67
N LEU A 42 17.82 -7.58 19.70
CA LEU A 42 17.02 -7.81 20.90
C LEU A 42 16.83 -9.29 21.25
N ARG A 43 16.76 -10.18 20.26
CA ARG A 43 16.49 -11.63 20.49
C ARG A 43 17.67 -12.55 20.23
N ARG A 44 18.71 -12.07 19.53
CA ARG A 44 19.92 -12.81 19.15
C ARG A 44 19.64 -14.14 18.41
N GLU A 45 18.53 -14.21 17.68
CA GLU A 45 18.13 -15.39 16.90
C GLU A 45 19.00 -15.56 15.64
N ARG A 46 19.69 -16.70 15.48
CA ARG A 46 20.57 -16.97 14.33
C ARG A 46 19.84 -16.93 12.99
N TRP A 47 18.58 -17.37 12.94
CA TRP A 47 17.76 -17.28 11.72
C TRP A 47 17.54 -15.84 11.27
N SER A 48 17.44 -14.89 12.21
CA SER A 48 17.29 -13.46 11.85
C SER A 48 18.52 -12.91 11.12
N LEU A 49 19.73 -13.42 11.40
CA LEU A 49 20.93 -13.06 10.63
C LEU A 49 20.86 -13.57 9.19
N PHE A 50 20.36 -14.78 9.01
CA PHE A 50 20.20 -15.37 7.69
C PHE A 50 19.19 -14.55 6.85
N LEU A 51 18.03 -14.23 7.42
CA LEU A 51 17.05 -13.34 6.79
C LEU A 51 17.63 -11.95 6.50
N LEU A 52 18.38 -11.38 7.44
CA LEU A 52 19.05 -10.09 7.26
C LEU A 52 20.02 -10.12 6.07
N SER A 53 20.79 -11.20 5.88
CA SER A 53 21.70 -11.35 4.76
C SER A 53 20.95 -11.31 3.41
N GLY A 54 19.81 -12.01 3.31
CA GLY A 54 18.95 -11.97 2.14
C GLY A 54 18.38 -10.56 1.87
N LEU A 55 17.97 -9.85 2.92
CA LEU A 55 17.50 -8.46 2.80
C LEU A 55 18.60 -7.51 2.33
N VAL A 56 19.84 -7.68 2.79
CA VAL A 56 20.98 -6.87 2.35
C VAL A 56 21.26 -7.10 0.86
N ILE A 57 21.23 -8.35 0.39
CA ILE A 57 21.32 -8.66 -1.05
C ILE A 57 20.20 -7.97 -1.82
N GLY A 58 18.96 -8.04 -1.29
CA GLY A 58 17.81 -7.34 -1.85
C GLY A 58 18.00 -5.83 -1.95
N ILE A 59 18.56 -5.18 -0.92
CA ILE A 59 18.88 -3.74 -0.93
C ILE A 59 19.87 -3.41 -2.06
N VAL A 60 20.92 -4.21 -2.23
CA VAL A 60 21.91 -3.99 -3.30
C VAL A 60 21.26 -4.11 -4.67
N LEU A 61 20.42 -5.13 -4.88
CA LEU A 61 19.67 -5.33 -6.12
C LEU A 61 18.71 -4.16 -6.40
N GLN A 62 17.92 -3.76 -5.41
CA GLN A 62 16.98 -2.64 -5.53
C GLN A 62 17.70 -1.31 -5.81
N GLY A 63 18.81 -1.06 -5.11
CA GLY A 63 19.64 0.13 -5.33
C GLY A 63 20.20 0.18 -6.75
N ARG A 64 20.66 -0.98 -7.28
CA ARG A 64 21.10 -1.10 -8.67
C ARG A 64 19.98 -0.79 -9.66
N ILE A 65 18.78 -1.35 -9.46
CA ILE A 65 17.63 -1.10 -10.32
C ILE A 65 17.27 0.40 -10.31
N ILE A 66 17.17 1.01 -9.13
CA ILE A 66 16.85 2.44 -9.00
C ILE A 66 17.91 3.30 -9.71
N ALA A 67 19.20 2.98 -9.57
CA ALA A 67 20.28 3.72 -10.21
C ALA A 67 20.35 3.56 -11.74
N MET A 68 19.85 2.44 -12.28
CA MET A 68 19.72 2.25 -13.73
C MET A 68 18.49 2.98 -14.28
N SER A 69 17.37 2.92 -13.57
CA SER A 69 16.10 3.58 -13.94
C SER A 69 16.15 5.10 -13.79
N SER A 70 17.01 5.64 -12.93
CA SER A 70 17.18 7.10 -12.79
C SER A 70 17.83 7.77 -14.00
N ARG A 71 18.25 7.00 -15.02
CA ARG A 71 18.70 7.54 -16.32
C ARG A 71 17.55 7.86 -17.28
N SER A 72 16.32 7.37 -17.01
CA SER A 72 15.12 7.67 -17.82
C SER A 72 14.26 8.76 -17.17
N THR A 73 14.88 9.87 -16.75
CA THR A 73 14.20 10.97 -16.06
C THR A 73 13.23 11.68 -17.01
N ILE A 74 12.00 11.16 -17.07
CA ILE A 74 10.83 12.01 -17.34
C ILE A 74 10.89 13.09 -16.26
N GLU A 75 11.13 14.34 -16.66
CA GLU A 75 11.16 15.50 -15.77
C GLU A 75 9.94 15.47 -14.85
N ARG A 76 10.18 15.16 -13.57
CA ARG A 76 9.12 15.19 -12.57
C ARG A 76 8.87 16.66 -12.27
N ILE A 77 7.78 17.17 -12.83
CA ILE A 77 7.29 18.52 -12.53
C ILE A 77 7.08 18.58 -11.01
N PRO A 78 7.73 19.50 -10.28
CA PRO A 78 7.53 19.62 -8.85
C PRO A 78 6.10 20.10 -8.58
N ILE A 79 5.21 19.17 -8.23
CA ILE A 79 3.85 19.48 -7.81
C ILE A 79 3.86 19.87 -6.33
N PRO A 80 3.22 20.97 -5.91
CA PRO A 80 3.14 21.36 -4.51
C PRO A 80 2.42 20.30 -3.67
N LEU A 81 2.84 20.14 -2.41
CA LEU A 81 2.30 19.15 -1.48
C LEU A 81 0.92 19.53 -0.89
N GLY A 82 0.51 20.80 -0.94
CA GLY A 82 -0.78 21.29 -0.42
C GLY A 82 -0.78 21.67 1.08
N THR A 83 -1.95 21.93 1.67
CA THR A 83 -2.13 22.24 3.11
C THR A 83 -1.83 21.00 3.97
N ALA A 84 -0.57 20.87 4.36
CA ALA A 84 0.00 19.61 4.85
C ALA A 84 -0.83 18.93 5.96
N LEU A 85 -1.20 19.64 7.01
CA LEU A 85 -1.75 18.99 8.22
C LEU A 85 -3.19 18.50 8.04
N GLU A 86 -4.07 19.32 7.47
CA GLU A 86 -5.46 18.93 7.25
C GLU A 86 -5.54 17.76 6.26
N SER A 87 -4.78 17.85 5.17
CA SER A 87 -4.79 16.82 4.14
C SER A 87 -4.18 15.51 4.64
N LEU A 88 -3.10 15.56 5.42
CA LEU A 88 -2.58 14.39 6.11
C LEU A 88 -3.61 13.77 7.06
N THR A 89 -4.32 14.59 7.83
CA THR A 89 -5.36 14.10 8.77
C THR A 89 -6.49 13.40 8.02
N LYS A 90 -6.96 13.98 6.92
CA LYS A 90 -7.99 13.38 6.06
C LYS A 90 -7.50 12.10 5.37
N ILE A 91 -6.24 12.03 4.94
CA ILE A 91 -5.63 10.80 4.38
C ILE A 91 -5.59 9.70 5.45
N LEU A 92 -5.10 10.00 6.66
CA LEU A 92 -5.04 9.02 7.74
C LEU A 92 -6.43 8.53 8.14
N ALA A 93 -7.36 9.45 8.38
CA ALA A 93 -8.72 9.12 8.74
C ALA A 93 -9.42 8.28 7.66
N GLY A 94 -9.31 8.71 6.41
CA GLY A 94 -10.07 8.17 5.30
C GLY A 94 -9.45 6.90 4.74
N GLN A 95 -8.19 6.99 4.29
CA GLN A 95 -7.51 5.87 3.65
C GLN A 95 -7.07 4.83 4.68
N VAL A 96 -6.32 5.24 5.70
CA VAL A 96 -5.63 4.26 6.58
C VAL A 96 -6.59 3.62 7.60
N PHE A 97 -7.47 4.41 8.22
CA PHE A 97 -8.32 3.91 9.30
C PHE A 97 -9.72 3.52 8.82
N LEU A 98 -10.46 4.44 8.22
CA LEU A 98 -11.83 4.17 7.78
C LEU A 98 -11.87 3.19 6.61
N GLY A 99 -11.03 3.40 5.59
CA GLY A 99 -10.94 2.54 4.41
C GLY A 99 -10.51 1.11 4.72
N ALA A 100 -9.71 0.90 5.77
CA ALA A 100 -9.37 -0.45 6.26
C ALA A 100 -10.59 -1.21 6.83
N LEU A 101 -11.63 -0.49 7.24
CA LEU A 101 -12.82 -1.05 7.88
C LEU A 101 -13.99 -1.14 6.91
N VAL A 102 -14.38 -0.04 6.29
CA VAL A 102 -15.60 0.00 5.44
C VAL A 102 -15.30 -0.13 3.95
N GLY A 103 -14.04 -0.37 3.59
CA GLY A 103 -13.61 -0.49 2.20
C GLY A 103 -13.62 0.84 1.45
N LYS A 104 -13.37 0.74 0.15
CA LYS A 104 -13.36 1.86 -0.80
C LYS A 104 -14.73 2.49 -0.95
N THR A 105 -15.77 1.68 -1.18
CA THR A 105 -17.12 2.18 -1.47
C THR A 105 -17.72 2.83 -0.23
N GLY A 106 -17.62 2.17 0.93
CA GLY A 106 -18.08 2.75 2.20
C GLY A 106 -17.32 4.02 2.57
N TYR A 107 -16.01 4.08 2.32
CA TYR A 107 -15.25 5.32 2.50
C TYR A 107 -15.77 6.43 1.56
N ALA A 108 -16.00 6.13 0.27
CA ALA A 108 -16.49 7.10 -0.69
C ALA A 108 -17.85 7.70 -0.29
N GLU A 109 -18.78 6.86 0.19
CA GLU A 109 -20.08 7.29 0.70
C GLU A 109 -19.92 8.24 1.89
N VAL A 110 -19.15 7.83 2.91
CA VAL A 110 -18.90 8.68 4.09
C VAL A 110 -18.22 9.99 3.70
N ALA A 111 -17.21 9.94 2.83
CA ALA A 111 -16.45 11.11 2.37
C ALA A 111 -17.31 12.10 1.58
N SER A 112 -18.33 11.61 0.86
CA SER A 112 -19.29 12.45 0.13
C SER A 112 -20.36 13.07 1.03
N SER A 113 -20.54 12.55 2.26
CA SER A 113 -21.53 13.03 3.21
C SER A 113 -21.05 14.25 4.01
N TYR A 114 -21.99 15.06 4.50
CA TYR A 114 -21.69 16.17 5.41
C TYR A 114 -21.02 15.73 6.72
N LEU A 115 -21.21 14.47 7.11
CA LEU A 115 -20.61 13.89 8.31
C LEU A 115 -19.08 13.80 8.21
N TRP A 116 -18.51 13.74 7.00
CA TRP A 116 -17.06 13.62 6.82
C TRP A 116 -16.30 14.73 7.54
N ASN A 117 -16.76 15.98 7.40
CA ASN A 117 -16.14 17.15 8.01
C ASN A 117 -16.18 17.13 9.55
N LEU A 118 -17.11 16.37 10.14
CA LEU A 118 -17.21 16.17 11.59
C LEU A 118 -16.40 14.97 12.07
N LEU A 119 -16.31 13.92 11.25
CA LEU A 119 -15.77 12.62 11.64
C LEU A 119 -14.29 12.42 11.34
N PHE A 120 -13.71 13.11 10.35
CA PHE A 120 -12.32 12.83 9.95
C PHE A 120 -11.32 13.04 11.11
N LEU A 121 -11.48 14.11 11.88
CA LEU A 121 -10.59 14.42 12.99
C LEU A 121 -10.68 13.40 14.13
N PRO A 122 -11.87 13.06 14.69
CA PRO A 122 -11.95 12.04 15.74
C PRO A 122 -11.50 10.66 15.27
N ILE A 123 -11.75 10.28 14.00
CA ILE A 123 -11.25 9.02 13.43
C ILE A 123 -9.71 9.00 13.40
N ALA A 124 -9.09 10.08 12.91
CA ALA A 124 -7.63 10.19 12.89
C ALA A 124 -7.04 10.10 14.30
N ILE A 125 -7.60 10.83 15.26
CA ILE A 125 -7.14 10.82 16.65
C ILE A 125 -7.27 9.41 17.25
N ALA A 126 -8.42 8.76 17.09
CA ALA A 126 -8.65 7.42 17.62
C ALA A 126 -7.68 6.39 17.02
N GLY A 127 -7.47 6.42 15.70
CA GLY A 127 -6.54 5.53 15.02
C GLY A 127 -5.08 5.75 15.46
N ILE A 128 -4.64 7.01 15.56
CA ILE A 128 -3.30 7.36 16.04
C ILE A 128 -3.12 6.91 17.49
N LEU A 129 -4.09 7.17 18.36
CA LEU A 129 -4.02 6.75 19.77
C LEU A 129 -3.94 5.22 19.89
N ALA A 130 -4.68 4.47 19.08
CA ALA A 130 -4.60 3.01 19.05
C ALA A 130 -3.19 2.52 18.63
N LEU A 131 -2.62 3.09 17.56
CA LEU A 131 -1.27 2.76 17.11
C LEU A 131 -0.20 3.14 18.14
N CYS A 132 -0.29 4.34 18.73
CA CYS A 132 0.61 4.77 19.80
C CYS A 132 0.53 3.83 21.00
N TYR A 133 -0.68 3.48 21.45
CA TYR A 133 -0.88 2.53 22.54
C TYR A 133 -0.23 1.17 22.25
N ALA A 134 -0.38 0.66 21.02
CA ALA A 134 0.27 -0.57 20.59
C ALA A 134 1.80 -0.43 20.54
N LEU A 135 2.35 0.69 20.06
CA LEU A 135 3.80 0.93 20.06
C LEU A 135 4.42 0.81 21.46
N PHE A 136 3.69 1.20 22.51
CA PHE A 136 4.17 1.10 23.88
C PHE A 136 3.89 -0.25 24.55
N LYS A 137 2.74 -0.88 24.27
CA LYS A 137 2.24 -2.02 25.05
C LYS A 137 2.21 -3.36 24.29
N ALA A 138 2.18 -3.35 22.96
CA ALA A 138 2.10 -4.57 22.15
C ALA A 138 3.39 -5.40 22.17
N PRO A 139 3.37 -6.67 21.74
CA PRO A 139 4.60 -7.43 21.47
C PRO A 139 5.47 -6.75 20.39
N LEU A 140 6.78 -7.04 20.43
CA LEU A 140 7.79 -6.44 19.54
C LEU A 140 7.42 -6.55 18.06
N GLU A 141 6.87 -7.68 17.63
CA GLU A 141 6.46 -7.93 16.25
C GLU A 141 5.44 -6.92 15.74
N LEU A 142 4.42 -6.61 16.53
CA LEU A 142 3.42 -5.62 16.17
C LEU A 142 4.02 -4.22 16.15
N ARG A 143 4.93 -3.90 17.08
CA ARG A 143 5.65 -2.60 17.05
C ARG A 143 6.46 -2.45 15.77
N LEU A 144 7.21 -3.48 15.38
CA LEU A 144 8.00 -3.48 14.15
C LEU A 144 7.11 -3.39 12.90
N LEU A 145 5.95 -4.06 12.88
CA LEU A 145 4.96 -3.93 11.81
C LEU A 145 4.42 -2.50 11.69
N ILE A 146 4.10 -1.85 12.82
CA ILE A 146 3.64 -0.46 12.83
C ILE A 146 4.73 0.48 12.31
N ILE A 147 5.97 0.33 12.78
CA ILE A 147 7.10 1.13 12.30
C ILE A 147 7.33 0.90 10.80
N PHE A 148 7.27 -0.36 10.34
CA PHE A 148 7.37 -0.69 8.92
C PHE A 148 6.28 0.00 8.09
N GLY A 149 5.03 -0.03 8.55
CA GLY A 149 3.91 0.66 7.91
C GLY A 149 4.11 2.17 7.85
N ILE A 150 4.56 2.80 8.94
CA ILE A 150 4.85 4.24 9.01
C ILE A 150 5.97 4.63 8.03
N LEU A 151 7.06 3.86 7.98
CA LEU A 151 8.18 4.14 7.06
C LEU A 151 7.73 4.06 5.60
N ASN A 152 7.03 2.99 5.22
CA ASN A 152 6.50 2.85 3.86
C ASN A 152 5.53 3.97 3.51
N PHE A 153 4.59 4.28 4.41
CA PHE A 153 3.62 5.36 4.21
C PHE A 153 4.30 6.72 4.07
N GLY A 154 5.27 7.03 4.92
CA GLY A 154 6.04 8.27 4.85
C GLY A 154 6.79 8.41 3.53
N THR A 155 7.37 7.32 3.02
CA THR A 155 8.03 7.35 1.71
C THR A 155 7.05 7.48 0.55
N ALA A 156 5.86 6.89 0.66
CA ALA A 156 4.82 7.07 -0.35
C ALA A 156 4.26 8.51 -0.40
N LEU A 157 4.22 9.20 0.74
CA LEU A 157 3.85 10.63 0.81
C LEU A 157 4.97 11.54 0.28
N GLY A 158 6.24 11.14 0.47
CA GLY A 158 7.40 11.93 0.07
C GLY A 158 7.81 11.74 -1.40
N VAL A 159 7.61 10.54 -1.96
CA VAL A 159 7.88 10.29 -3.37
C VAL A 159 6.65 10.67 -4.18
N GLN A 160 6.80 11.61 -5.13
CA GLN A 160 5.79 11.99 -6.11
C GLN A 160 5.53 10.85 -7.14
N ALA A 161 5.24 9.65 -6.66
CA ALA A 161 4.98 8.46 -7.47
C ALA A 161 3.59 8.46 -8.12
N ILE A 162 2.77 9.46 -7.78
CA ILE A 162 1.45 9.67 -8.37
C ILE A 162 1.60 10.81 -9.36
N ARG A 163 1.60 10.47 -10.65
CA ARG A 163 1.30 11.46 -11.69
C ARG A 163 -0.21 11.67 -11.66
N ALA A 164 -0.65 12.71 -10.95
CA ALA A 164 -2.03 13.16 -11.11
C ALA A 164 -2.18 13.64 -12.56
N ALA A 165 -3.23 13.19 -13.25
CA ALA A 165 -3.57 13.71 -14.58
C ALA A 165 -4.01 15.19 -14.49
N ASP A 166 -4.49 15.60 -13.32
CA ASP A 166 -4.94 16.95 -13.01
C ASP A 166 -3.90 17.76 -12.22
N PRO A 167 -3.89 19.10 -12.33
CA PRO A 167 -2.96 20.01 -11.64
C PRO A 167 -3.26 20.16 -10.13
N LEU A 168 -3.82 19.14 -9.49
CA LEU A 168 -4.11 19.15 -8.07
C LEU A 168 -2.83 18.88 -7.25
N PRO A 169 -2.67 19.53 -6.08
CA PRO A 169 -1.64 19.14 -5.13
C PRO A 169 -1.73 17.65 -4.79
N ILE A 170 -0.59 16.97 -4.64
CA ILE A 170 -0.57 15.49 -4.53
C ILE A 170 -1.39 15.00 -3.34
N TRP A 171 -1.30 15.66 -2.19
CA TRP A 171 -2.04 15.24 -1.00
C TRP A 171 -3.54 15.49 -1.13
N GLU A 172 -3.96 16.46 -1.95
CA GLU A 172 -5.36 16.64 -2.32
C GLU A 172 -5.87 15.45 -3.12
N ALA A 173 -5.11 15.00 -4.12
CA ALA A 173 -5.45 13.81 -4.90
C ALA A 173 -5.45 12.54 -4.03
N MET A 174 -4.49 12.40 -3.11
CA MET A 174 -4.34 11.23 -2.24
C MET A 174 -5.47 11.07 -1.21
N LYS A 175 -6.24 12.13 -0.92
CA LYS A 175 -7.47 12.02 -0.12
C LYS A 175 -8.59 11.28 -0.87
N SER A 176 -8.52 11.17 -2.19
CA SER A 176 -9.58 10.51 -2.97
C SER A 176 -9.61 9.00 -2.71
N PRO A 177 -10.78 8.40 -2.40
CA PRO A 177 -10.95 6.96 -2.17
C PRO A 177 -10.46 6.06 -3.32
N THR A 178 -10.18 6.60 -4.50
CA THR A 178 -9.75 5.83 -5.68
C THR A 178 -8.25 5.89 -5.94
N ILE A 179 -7.52 6.81 -5.28
CA ILE A 179 -6.15 7.16 -5.66
C ILE A 179 -5.16 6.61 -4.63
N GLY A 180 -4.11 5.94 -5.13
CA GLY A 180 -2.96 5.59 -4.30
C GLY A 180 -3.16 4.42 -3.34
N GLN A 181 -4.22 3.62 -3.49
CA GLN A 181 -4.59 2.54 -2.55
C GLN A 181 -3.44 1.60 -2.15
N ARG A 182 -2.57 1.26 -3.11
CA ARG A 182 -1.38 0.43 -2.86
C ARG A 182 -0.40 0.99 -1.82
N TYR A 183 -0.41 2.30 -1.60
CA TYR A 183 0.47 2.98 -0.64
C TYR A 183 -0.07 2.93 0.79
N TYR A 184 -1.36 2.69 0.97
CA TYR A 184 -2.02 2.64 2.29
C TYR A 184 -2.16 1.21 2.82
N PHE A 185 -1.90 0.20 1.99
CA PHE A 185 -2.08 -1.20 2.37
C PHE A 185 -1.31 -1.59 3.64
N LEU A 186 -0.01 -1.27 3.72
CA LEU A 186 0.80 -1.62 4.90
C LEU A 186 0.35 -0.94 6.20
N PRO A 187 0.09 0.39 6.23
CA PRO A 187 -0.44 1.02 7.44
C PRO A 187 -1.87 0.55 7.77
N MET A 188 -2.72 0.20 6.79
CA MET A 188 -4.03 -0.43 7.04
C MET A 188 -3.85 -1.78 7.75
N ILE A 189 -2.95 -2.64 7.28
CA ILE A 189 -2.67 -3.94 7.92
C ILE A 189 -2.12 -3.75 9.34
N ALA A 190 -1.21 -2.79 9.55
CA ALA A 190 -0.70 -2.48 10.88
C ALA A 190 -1.83 -2.01 11.83
N PHE A 191 -2.75 -1.18 11.33
CA PHE A 191 -3.93 -0.74 12.07
C PHE A 191 -4.87 -1.91 12.38
N LEU A 192 -5.26 -2.73 11.41
CA LEU A 192 -6.14 -3.88 11.63
C LEU A 192 -5.53 -4.89 12.61
N THR A 193 -4.22 -5.16 12.49
CA THR A 193 -3.51 -6.03 13.43
C THR A 193 -3.50 -5.43 14.84
N THR A 194 -3.44 -4.10 14.95
CA THR A 194 -3.57 -3.39 16.23
C THR A 194 -4.96 -3.57 16.83
N ILE A 195 -6.03 -3.46 16.03
CA ILE A 195 -7.41 -3.71 16.50
C ILE A 195 -7.57 -5.15 16.98
N VAL A 196 -7.06 -6.14 16.23
CA VAL A 196 -7.07 -7.55 16.64
C VAL A 196 -6.31 -7.76 17.95
N TRP A 197 -5.14 -7.14 18.10
CA TRP A 197 -4.38 -7.21 19.36
C TRP A 197 -5.14 -6.58 20.53
N LEU A 198 -5.85 -5.46 20.31
CA LEU A 198 -6.67 -4.81 21.33
C LEU A 198 -7.80 -5.71 21.87
N MET A 199 -8.26 -6.70 21.09
CA MET A 199 -9.25 -7.69 21.53
C MET A 199 -8.69 -8.73 22.53
N SER A 200 -7.35 -8.83 22.64
CA SER A 200 -6.66 -9.74 23.56
C SER A 200 -7.12 -9.56 25.01
N ARG A 201 -7.18 -10.67 25.76
CA ARG A 201 -7.56 -10.68 27.19
C ARG A 201 -6.63 -9.83 28.07
N GLN A 202 -5.43 -9.49 27.60
CA GLN A 202 -4.48 -8.64 28.30
C GLN A 202 -4.94 -7.17 28.37
N ASN A 203 -5.89 -6.76 27.53
CA ASN A 203 -6.39 -5.40 27.47
C ASN A 203 -7.70 -5.23 28.26
N PRO A 204 -8.00 -4.01 28.77
CA PRO A 204 -9.24 -3.68 29.45
C PRO A 204 -10.50 -4.07 28.67
N ARG A 205 -11.55 -4.49 29.38
CA ARG A 205 -12.82 -4.96 28.78
C ARG A 205 -13.46 -3.94 27.83
N GLN A 206 -13.40 -2.66 28.18
CA GLN A 206 -13.93 -1.57 27.36
C GLN A 206 -13.19 -1.47 26.02
N LEU A 207 -11.85 -1.47 26.04
CA LEU A 207 -11.03 -1.44 24.82
C LEU A 207 -11.29 -2.65 23.94
N ARG A 208 -11.44 -3.83 24.55
CA ARG A 208 -11.78 -5.06 23.82
C ARG A 208 -13.14 -4.97 23.13
N LEU A 209 -14.15 -4.43 23.82
CA LEU A 209 -15.49 -4.26 23.26
C LEU A 209 -15.46 -3.29 22.08
N VAL A 210 -14.83 -2.12 22.26
CA VAL A 210 -14.65 -1.13 21.19
C VAL A 210 -13.92 -1.75 20.01
N ALA A 211 -12.79 -2.42 20.23
CA ALA A 211 -12.03 -3.08 19.17
C ALA A 211 -12.85 -4.16 18.44
N THR A 212 -13.70 -4.91 19.17
CA THR A 212 -14.58 -5.93 18.58
C THR A 212 -15.63 -5.28 17.68
N ILE A 213 -16.28 -4.20 18.13
CA ILE A 213 -17.27 -3.46 17.33
C ILE A 213 -16.60 -2.84 16.11
N THR A 214 -15.44 -2.20 16.30
CA THR A 214 -14.64 -1.63 15.20
C THR A 214 -14.28 -2.71 14.18
N LEU A 215 -13.78 -3.86 14.60
CA LEU A 215 -13.44 -4.95 13.69
C LEU A 215 -14.68 -5.56 13.01
N ALA A 216 -15.83 -5.61 13.69
CA ALA A 216 -17.07 -6.11 13.09
C ALA A 216 -17.54 -5.24 11.91
N SER A 217 -17.23 -3.94 11.90
CA SER A 217 -17.53 -3.06 10.76
C SER A 217 -16.83 -3.48 9.45
N LEU A 218 -15.79 -4.32 9.55
CA LEU A 218 -15.10 -4.90 8.39
C LEU A 218 -16.02 -5.76 7.52
N LEU A 219 -17.07 -6.34 8.12
CA LEU A 219 -18.10 -7.06 7.38
C LEU A 219 -18.86 -6.15 6.41
N ILE A 220 -19.05 -4.87 6.75
CA ILE A 220 -19.67 -3.88 5.86
C ILE A 220 -18.79 -3.69 4.63
N GLY A 221 -17.50 -3.43 4.82
CA GLY A 221 -16.56 -3.23 3.71
C GLY A 221 -16.47 -4.45 2.80
N ILE A 222 -16.41 -5.66 3.38
CA ILE A 222 -16.41 -6.91 2.61
C ILE A 222 -17.68 -7.02 1.75
N THR A 223 -18.86 -6.67 2.29
CA THR A 223 -20.12 -6.74 1.52
C THR A 223 -20.21 -5.69 0.42
N LEU A 224 -19.76 -4.45 0.69
CA LEU A 224 -19.83 -3.35 -0.29
C LEU A 224 -18.85 -3.54 -1.45
N ASP A 225 -17.64 -4.02 -1.15
CA ASP A 225 -16.56 -4.16 -2.14
C ASP A 225 -16.31 -5.62 -2.55
N TRP A 226 -17.26 -6.52 -2.30
CA TRP A 226 -17.11 -7.95 -2.61
C TRP A 226 -16.84 -8.21 -4.10
N ARG A 227 -17.39 -7.37 -4.97
CA ARG A 227 -17.26 -7.49 -6.43
C ARG A 227 -16.55 -6.27 -6.99
N HIS A 228 -15.41 -6.51 -7.62
CA HIS A 228 -14.81 -5.49 -8.46
C HIS A 228 -15.64 -5.36 -9.75
N PRO A 229 -15.99 -4.13 -10.18
CA PRO A 229 -16.70 -3.94 -11.45
C PRO A 229 -15.86 -4.46 -12.62
N ALA A 230 -16.51 -5.02 -13.63
CA ALA A 230 -15.83 -5.39 -14.86
C ALA A 230 -15.24 -4.14 -15.52
N PHE A 231 -14.06 -4.27 -16.12
CA PHE A 231 -13.53 -3.22 -16.98
C PHE A 231 -14.46 -3.02 -18.18
N THR A 232 -14.57 -1.78 -18.66
CA THR A 232 -15.31 -1.49 -19.89
C THR A 232 -14.69 -2.29 -21.02
N ASP A 233 -15.53 -3.02 -21.76
CA ASP A 233 -15.11 -3.64 -23.01
C ASP A 233 -14.89 -2.54 -24.05
N LEU A 234 -13.64 -2.36 -24.44
CA LEU A 234 -13.22 -1.37 -25.42
C LEU A 234 -13.09 -2.00 -26.82
N ASN A 235 -13.71 -3.16 -27.07
CA ASN A 235 -13.68 -3.88 -28.34
C ASN A 235 -12.25 -4.13 -28.85
N PHE A 236 -11.35 -4.57 -27.94
CA PHE A 236 -9.95 -4.84 -28.27
C PHE A 236 -9.74 -5.71 -29.53
N PRO A 237 -10.57 -6.74 -29.81
CA PRO A 237 -10.43 -7.53 -31.04
C PRO A 237 -10.51 -6.72 -32.34
N ASP A 238 -11.32 -5.66 -32.39
CA ASP A 238 -11.47 -4.84 -33.59
C ASP A 238 -10.19 -4.05 -33.88
N TYR A 239 -9.58 -3.50 -32.82
CA TYR A 239 -8.29 -2.81 -32.92
C TYR A 239 -7.13 -3.75 -33.26
N ALA A 240 -7.16 -4.98 -32.74
CA ALA A 240 -6.18 -6.00 -33.10
C ALA A 240 -6.28 -6.37 -34.59
N ASN A 241 -7.51 -6.53 -35.11
CA ASN A 241 -7.75 -6.76 -36.53
C ASN A 241 -7.32 -5.56 -37.39
N GLN A 242 -7.64 -4.34 -36.96
CA GLN A 242 -7.21 -3.11 -37.63
C GLN A 242 -5.69 -3.03 -37.73
N LEU A 243 -4.96 -3.34 -36.65
CA LEU A 243 -3.51 -3.39 -36.67
C LEU A 243 -2.99 -4.51 -37.60
N ALA A 244 -3.61 -5.68 -37.60
CA ALA A 244 -3.22 -6.80 -38.44
C ALA A 244 -3.30 -6.47 -39.94
N VAL A 245 -4.34 -5.77 -40.38
CA VAL A 245 -4.53 -5.39 -41.81
C VAL A 245 -3.82 -4.10 -42.21
N SER A 246 -3.34 -3.30 -41.25
CA SER A 246 -2.66 -2.04 -41.53
C SER A 246 -1.32 -2.26 -42.26
N PRO A 247 -0.84 -1.33 -43.11
CA PRO A 247 0.48 -1.45 -43.74
C PRO A 247 1.63 -1.25 -42.75
N ALA A 248 2.84 -1.69 -43.10
CA ALA A 248 4.04 -1.40 -42.32
C ALA A 248 4.24 0.12 -42.16
N GLY A 249 4.60 0.56 -40.97
CA GLY A 249 4.71 1.98 -40.60
C GLY A 249 3.40 2.65 -40.21
N ALA A 250 2.25 1.98 -40.38
CA ALA A 250 0.97 2.53 -39.95
C ALA A 250 0.88 2.64 -38.42
N LYS A 251 0.27 3.73 -37.95
CA LYS A 251 -0.01 4.01 -36.55
C LYS A 251 -1.45 3.63 -36.23
N VAL A 252 -1.65 2.84 -35.19
CA VAL A 252 -2.96 2.49 -34.66
C VAL A 252 -3.02 2.90 -33.19
N ILE A 253 -4.03 3.70 -32.86
CA ILE A 253 -4.28 4.16 -31.49
C ILE A 253 -5.35 3.25 -30.90
N ILE A 254 -5.00 2.49 -29.88
CA ILE A 254 -5.88 1.55 -29.20
C ILE A 254 -6.25 2.14 -27.85
N PRO A 255 -7.54 2.42 -27.57
CA PRO A 255 -7.96 2.87 -26.25
C PRO A 255 -7.72 1.75 -25.22
N ILE A 256 -7.25 2.12 -24.04
CA ILE A 256 -7.03 1.20 -22.92
C ILE A 256 -7.75 1.72 -21.67
N ASN A 257 -8.07 0.84 -20.74
CA ASN A 257 -8.62 1.25 -19.45
C ASN A 257 -7.52 1.90 -18.57
N PRO A 258 -7.84 2.94 -17.77
CA PRO A 258 -9.14 3.61 -17.62
C PRO A 258 -9.46 4.59 -18.79
N PRO A 259 -10.72 5.03 -18.95
CA PRO A 259 -11.11 5.97 -20.00
C PRO A 259 -10.19 7.20 -20.12
N GLY A 260 -9.87 7.59 -21.35
CA GLY A 260 -8.92 8.67 -21.65
C GLY A 260 -7.48 8.19 -21.84
N TRP A 261 -7.18 6.92 -21.57
CA TRP A 261 -5.87 6.33 -21.85
C TRP A 261 -5.87 5.63 -23.21
N SER A 262 -4.75 5.70 -23.91
CA SER A 262 -4.56 5.01 -25.18
C SER A 262 -3.12 4.51 -25.32
N MET A 263 -2.97 3.45 -26.11
CA MET A 263 -1.70 2.89 -26.54
C MET A 263 -1.54 3.17 -28.03
N GLU A 264 -0.44 3.81 -28.41
CA GLU A 264 -0.06 3.97 -29.82
C GLU A 264 0.86 2.81 -30.22
N LEU A 265 0.45 2.06 -31.24
CA LEU A 265 1.24 0.98 -31.83
C LEU A 265 1.63 1.35 -33.26
N VAL A 266 2.88 1.09 -33.61
CA VAL A 266 3.40 1.22 -34.97
C VAL A 266 3.62 -0.18 -35.53
N LYS A 267 2.97 -0.53 -36.64
CA LYS A 267 3.19 -1.82 -37.27
C LYS A 267 4.60 -1.86 -37.86
N GLN A 268 5.46 -2.72 -37.30
CA GLN A 268 6.75 -3.01 -37.91
C GLN A 268 6.53 -3.83 -39.18
N GLY A 269 7.26 -3.49 -40.25
CA GLY A 269 7.37 -4.42 -41.38
C GLY A 269 8.06 -5.69 -40.89
N ASN A 270 7.67 -6.85 -41.41
CA ASN A 270 8.49 -8.05 -41.21
C ASN A 270 9.87 -7.71 -41.78
N GLY A 271 10.88 -7.57 -40.92
CA GLY A 271 12.25 -7.48 -41.37
C GLY A 271 12.60 -8.79 -42.06
N GLU A 272 12.75 -8.75 -43.37
CA GLU A 272 13.62 -9.67 -44.09
C GLU A 272 15.08 -9.28 -43.84
#